data_AF-A0A5T1QSQ3-F1
#
_entry.id   AF-A0A5T1QSQ3-F1
#
_cell.length_a   1.000
_cell.length_b   1.000
_cell.length_c   1.000
_cell.angle_alpha   90.00
_cell.angle_beta   90.00
_cell.angle_gamma   90.00
#
_symmetry.space_group_name_H-M   'P 1'
#
loop_
_entity.id
_entity.type
_entity.pdbx_description
1 polymer ?
#
loop_
_entity_poly.entity_id
_entity_poly.type
_entity_poly.pdbx_seq_one_letter_code
_entity_poly.pdbx_strand_id
1 'polypeptide(L)' 'MNDKMRIFLLIIPFVFLSACASKDILIKTEIKEVKVPIKCPLKLPLKPLDKKDLESAKEISKYYLEVED' A
#
# COMPACT_ATOMS: atom_id res chain seq x y z
N MET A 1 -57.33 -0.78 9.33
CA MET A 1 -55.94 -0.28 9.46
C MET A 1 -56.00 1.12 10.03
N ASN A 2 -55.64 1.30 11.32
CA ASN A 2 -55.77 2.56 12.05
C ASN A 2 -55.01 3.71 11.36
N ASP A 3 -55.59 4.90 11.29
CA ASP A 3 -54.96 6.07 10.65
C ASP A 3 -53.59 6.40 11.23
N LYS A 4 -53.43 6.23 12.56
CA LYS A 4 -52.15 6.37 13.24
C LYS A 4 -51.09 5.39 12.71
N MET A 5 -51.48 4.14 12.39
CA MET A 5 -50.57 3.15 11.80
C MET A 5 -50.26 3.44 10.34
N ARG A 6 -51.22 4.00 9.57
CA ARG A 6 -50.99 4.42 8.18
C ARG A 6 -49.97 5.55 8.10
N ILE A 7 -50.10 6.56 8.97
CA ILE A 7 -49.18 7.69 9.05
C ILE A 7 -47.78 7.21 9.44
N PHE A 8 -47.68 6.30 10.42
CA PHE A 8 -46.40 5.72 10.84
C PHE A 8 -45.69 4.99 9.70
N LEU A 9 -46.43 4.17 8.93
CA LEU A 9 -45.89 3.45 7.78
C LEU A 9 -45.42 4.36 6.63
N LEU A 10 -45.97 5.56 6.50
CA LEU A 10 -45.56 6.53 5.49
C LEU A 10 -44.32 7.33 5.91
N ILE A 11 -44.11 7.58 7.20
CA ILE A 11 -43.01 8.42 7.70
C ILE A 11 -41.70 7.63 7.85
N ILE A 12 -41.79 6.37 8.28
CA ILE A 12 -40.63 5.47 8.44
C ILE A 12 -39.69 5.49 7.21
N PRO A 13 -40.14 5.20 5.98
CA PRO A 13 -39.23 5.12 4.84
C PRO A 13 -38.52 6.44 4.53
N PHE A 14 -39.16 7.59 4.74
CA PHE A 14 -38.52 8.90 4.53
C PHE A 14 -37.38 9.16 5.50
N VAL A 15 -37.53 8.76 6.77
CA VAL A 15 -36.48 8.91 7.78
C VAL A 15 -35.29 8.00 7.46
N PHE A 16 -35.54 6.73 7.12
CA PHE A 16 -34.47 5.77 6.83
C PHE A 16 -33.74 6.03 5.51
N LEU A 17 -34.43 6.55 4.48
CA LEU A 17 -33.80 6.84 3.18
C LEU A 17 -32.94 8.12 3.21
N SER A 18 -33.30 9.12 4.03
CA SER A 18 -32.50 10.34 4.18
C SER A 18 -31.13 10.09 4.83
N ALA A 19 -31.04 9.10 5.72
CA ALA A 19 -29.77 8.73 6.38
C ALA A 19 -28.76 8.09 5.41
N CYS A 20 -29.22 7.47 4.31
CA CYS A 20 -28.35 6.81 3.35
C CYS A 20 -27.82 7.76 2.25
N ALA A 21 -28.44 8.92 2.05
CA ALA A 21 -28.04 9.91 1.05
C ALA A 21 -26.91 10.84 1.52
N SER A 22 -26.64 10.92 2.82
CA SER A 22 -25.60 11.78 3.41
C SER A 22 -24.18 11.28 3.24
N LYS A 23 -24.00 10.14 2.55
CA LYS A 23 -22.69 9.73 2.09
C LYS A 23 -22.41 10.53 0.84
N ASP A 24 -22.07 11.81 1.03
CA ASP A 24 -21.16 12.46 0.09
C ASP A 24 -20.08 11.43 -0.16
N ILE A 25 -20.05 10.92 -1.39
CA ILE A 25 -19.07 9.95 -1.82
C ILE A 25 -17.80 10.78 -1.92
N LEU A 26 -17.24 11.13 -0.76
CA LEU A 26 -15.88 11.54 -0.56
C LEU A 26 -15.08 10.30 -0.91
N ILE A 27 -15.07 9.95 -2.20
CA ILE A 27 -13.96 9.26 -2.81
C ILE A 27 -12.84 10.28 -2.67
N LYS A 28 -12.28 10.37 -1.45
CA LYS A 28 -10.92 10.80 -1.23
C LYS A 28 -10.15 9.79 -2.04
N THR A 29 -9.95 10.12 -3.30
CA THR A 29 -8.94 9.53 -4.14
C THR A 29 -7.65 9.90 -3.43
N GLU A 30 -7.27 9.07 -2.46
CA GLU A 30 -5.96 9.14 -1.84
C GLU A 30 -5.00 8.78 -2.96
N ILE A 31 -4.47 9.81 -3.61
CA ILE A 31 -3.41 9.67 -4.58
C ILE A 31 -2.21 9.18 -3.77
N LYS A 32 -2.05 7.87 -3.70
CA LYS A 32 -0.85 7.26 -3.14
C LYS A 32 0.26 7.53 -4.12
N GLU A 33 1.21 8.36 -3.71
CA GLU A 33 2.47 8.52 -4.43
C GLU A 33 3.20 7.18 -4.40
N VAL A 34 2.98 6.36 -5.43
CA VAL A 34 3.73 5.12 -5.64
C VAL A 34 5.11 5.54 -6.11
N LYS A 35 6.06 5.63 -5.18
CA LYS A 35 7.48 5.80 -5.52
C LYS A 35 7.96 4.51 -6.20
N VAL A 36 7.92 4.51 -7.53
CA VAL A 36 8.49 3.42 -8.32
C VAL A 36 10.00 3.45 -8.12
N PRO A 37 10.63 2.35 -7.68
CA PRO A 37 12.08 2.32 -7.54
C PRO A 37 12.70 2.48 -8.93
N ILE A 38 13.38 3.61 -9.16
CA ILE A 38 14.24 3.76 -10.31
C ILE A 38 15.47 2.87 -10.12
N LYS A 39 15.94 2.25 -11.21
CA LYS A 39 17.22 1.51 -11.16
C LYS A 39 18.31 2.49 -10.75
N CYS A 40 19.07 2.14 -9.72
CA CYS A 40 20.25 2.91 -9.36
C CYS A 40 21.20 2.93 -10.57
N PRO A 41 21.65 4.10 -11.07
CA PRO A 41 22.59 4.16 -12.20
C PRO A 41 24.00 3.66 -11.81
N LEU A 42 24.20 3.28 -10.55
CA LEU A 42 25.45 2.76 -10.04
C LEU A 42 25.72 1.36 -10.60
N LYS A 43 26.78 1.24 -11.38
CA LYS A 43 27.31 -0.04 -11.84
C LYS A 43 28.13 -0.64 -10.69
N LEU A 44 27.50 -1.53 -9.92
CA LEU A 44 28.19 -2.30 -8.89
C LEU A 44 28.98 -3.44 -9.54
N PRO A 45 30.18 -3.78 -9.02
CA PRO A 45 30.85 -5.01 -9.40
C PRO A 45 29.97 -6.23 -9.06
N LEU A 46 30.17 -7.35 -9.76
CA LEU A 46 29.46 -8.59 -9.44
C LEU A 46 30.02 -9.20 -8.16
N LYS A 47 29.13 -9.55 -7.23
CA LYS A 47 29.52 -10.27 -6.02
C LYS A 47 30.19 -11.60 -6.38
N PRO A 48 31.38 -11.90 -5.83
CA PRO A 48 32.05 -13.19 -6.05
C PRO A 48 31.25 -14.36 -5.46
N LEU A 49 31.40 -15.54 -6.07
CA LEU A 49 30.70 -16.76 -5.65
C LEU A 49 31.33 -17.33 -4.38
N ASP A 50 30.50 -17.67 -3.40
CA ASP A 50 30.94 -18.38 -2.18
C ASP A 50 31.19 -19.86 -2.48
N LYS A 51 32.46 -20.25 -2.47
CA LYS A 51 32.92 -21.63 -2.68
C LYS A 51 33.14 -22.39 -1.37
N LYS A 52 32.82 -21.80 -0.21
CA LYS A 52 33.07 -22.36 1.14
C LYS A 52 34.55 -22.66 1.43
N ASP A 53 35.45 -21.92 0.80
CA ASP A 53 36.89 -21.95 1.03
C ASP A 53 37.38 -20.62 1.62
N LEU A 54 38.57 -20.63 2.22
CA LEU A 54 39.13 -19.43 2.84
C LEU A 54 39.42 -18.32 1.81
N GLU A 55 39.80 -18.70 0.59
CA GLU A 55 40.11 -17.73 -0.47
C GLU A 55 38.85 -17.02 -0.99
N SER A 56 37.73 -17.71 -1.26
CA SER A 56 36.51 -16.98 -1.66
C SER A 56 35.90 -16.19 -0.52
N ALA A 57 36.04 -16.62 0.74
CA ALA A 57 35.67 -15.79 1.89
C ALA A 57 36.46 -14.46 1.93
N LYS A 58 37.76 -14.51 1.59
CA LYS A 58 38.61 -13.32 1.48
C LYS A 58 38.22 -12.42 0.31
N GLU A 59 37.91 -12.99 -0.85
CA GLU A 59 37.41 -12.24 -2.02
C GLU A 59 36.08 -11.55 -1.74
N ILE A 60 35.15 -12.24 -1.07
CA ILE A 60 33.87 -11.67 -0.63
C ILE A 60 34.10 -10.52 0.35
N SER A 61 35.04 -10.67 1.30
CA SER A 61 35.38 -9.61 2.26
C SER A 61 35.92 -8.36 1.56
N LYS A 62 36.79 -8.53 0.56
CA LYS A 62 37.29 -7.40 -0.26
C LYS A 62 36.18 -6.73 -1.06
N TYR A 63 35.29 -7.52 -1.67
CA TYR A 63 34.14 -7.01 -2.41
C TYR A 63 33.28 -6.09 -1.53
N TYR A 64 33.00 -6.51 -0.28
CA TYR A 64 32.21 -5.68 0.64
C TYR A 64 32.94 -4.38 1.03
N LEU A 65 34.24 -4.44 1.28
CA LEU A 65 35.06 -3.24 1.54
C LEU A 65 34.96 -2.24 0.36
N GLU A 66 35.07 -2.70 -0.88
CA GLU A 66 35.03 -1.83 -2.06
C GLU A 66 33.64 -1.26 -2.37
N VAL A 67 32.57 -1.90 -1.90
CA VAL A 67 31.19 -1.57 -2.23
C VAL A 67 30.47 -0.79 -1.13
N GLU A 68 30.80 -1.04 0.14
CA GLU A 68 30.13 -0.44 1.30
C GLU A 68 30.90 0.74 1.93
N ASP A 69 32.19 0.93 1.63
CA ASP A 69 32.98 2.13 2.02
C ASP A 69 32.62 3.36 1.15
#